data_AF-A0A1X0FCT4-F1
#
_entry.id   AF-A0A1X0FCT4-F1
#
_cell.length_a   1.000
_cell.length_b   1.000
_cell.length_c   1.000
_cell.angle_alpha   90.00
_cell.angle_beta   90.00
_cell.angle_gamma   90.00
#
_symmetry.space_group_name_H-M   'P 1'
#
loop_
_entity.id
_entity.type
_entity.pdbx_description
1 polymer ?
#
loop_
_entity_poly.entity_id
_entity_poly.type
_entity_poly.pdbx_seq_one_letter_code
_entity_poly.pdbx_strand_id
1 'polypeptide(L)'
;MGVAAAVVLSVVSITFGPAPSARADCPDVQLIFARGTAEPPGLGVVGDALFAALQPALGSRSVDSYAVNYPASYNFLTTADGANDARDHIAQMVDQCPSTRLVLGGFSQGAAAVSMLAGVPPVGQRIGNLGSAPALDPALANKIKAVAVFGNPGNRFNTPLSSTGAFSGRAIDLCSEGDPVCVVGGRDRDAHHDYAAPPYPGQAAGFIAGLV
;
A
#
# COMPACT_ATOMS: atom_id res chain seq x y z
N MET A 1 62.34 54.27 33.32
CA MET A 1 61.60 53.01 33.51
C MET A 1 60.17 53.23 33.03
N GLY A 2 59.70 52.46 32.05
CA GLY A 2 58.33 52.51 31.54
C GLY A 2 58.01 51.16 30.88
N VAL A 3 57.02 50.46 31.42
CA VAL A 3 56.73 49.05 31.18
C VAL A 3 55.85 48.90 29.93
N ALA A 4 56.22 48.02 29.01
CA ALA A 4 55.39 47.64 27.86
C ALA A 4 54.43 46.50 28.27
N ALA A 5 53.12 46.70 28.08
CA ALA A 5 52.10 45.68 28.31
C ALA A 5 51.69 45.04 26.98
N ALA A 6 51.90 43.73 26.84
CA ALA A 6 51.43 42.94 25.70
C ALA A 6 50.01 42.40 25.99
N VAL A 7 49.07 42.67 25.10
CA VAL A 7 47.70 42.13 25.15
C VAL A 7 47.64 40.88 24.28
N VAL A 8 47.29 39.74 24.87
CA VAL A 8 47.09 38.47 24.16
C VAL A 8 45.60 38.29 23.90
N LEU A 9 45.17 38.30 22.64
CA LEU A 9 43.80 37.93 22.25
C LEU A 9 43.72 36.41 22.07
N SER A 10 42.92 35.75 22.90
CA SER A 10 42.58 34.33 22.73
C SER A 10 41.36 34.20 21.81
N VAL A 11 41.55 33.53 20.66
CA VAL A 11 40.47 33.23 19.72
C VAL A 11 39.85 31.88 20.13
N VAL A 12 38.59 31.89 20.57
CA VAL A 12 37.85 30.66 20.89
C VAL A 12 37.15 30.18 19.63
N SER A 13 37.60 29.06 19.08
CA SER A 13 36.98 28.41 17.93
C SER A 13 35.79 27.56 18.40
N ILE A 14 34.57 27.98 18.06
CA ILE A 14 33.35 27.20 18.30
C ILE A 14 33.20 26.20 17.14
N THR A 15 33.48 24.94 17.41
CA THR A 15 33.22 23.84 16.46
C THR A 15 31.74 23.48 16.50
N PHE A 16 30.99 23.84 15.45
CA PHE A 16 29.66 23.28 15.20
C PHE A 16 29.80 21.83 14.72
N GLY A 17 29.35 20.87 15.52
CA GLY A 17 29.21 19.48 15.09
C GLY A 17 28.10 19.33 14.05
N PRO A 18 28.11 18.24 13.25
CA PRO A 18 27.02 17.97 12.32
C PRO A 18 25.69 17.87 13.07
N ALA A 19 24.65 18.52 12.55
CA ALA A 19 23.30 18.39 13.10
C ALA A 19 22.87 16.91 13.04
N PRO A 20 22.18 16.38 14.06
CA PRO A 20 21.62 15.05 13.99
C PRO A 20 20.65 14.98 12.82
N SER A 21 20.90 14.09 11.85
CA SER A 21 19.86 13.72 10.89
C SER A 21 18.73 13.06 11.68
N ALA A 22 17.54 13.66 11.67
CA ALA A 22 16.33 12.96 12.03
C ALA A 22 16.21 11.77 11.07
N ARG A 23 16.59 10.57 11.53
CA ARG A 23 16.28 9.34 10.81
C ARG A 23 14.76 9.19 10.98
N ALA A 24 14.01 9.23 9.89
CA ALA A 24 12.63 8.78 9.96
C ALA A 24 12.68 7.34 10.52
N ASP A 25 11.87 7.04 11.53
CA ASP A 25 11.72 5.68 12.05
C ASP A 25 10.98 4.85 11.00
N CYS A 26 11.73 4.36 10.01
CA CYS A 26 11.21 3.58 8.90
C CYS A 26 10.88 2.16 9.38
N PRO A 27 9.66 1.64 9.12
CA PRO A 27 9.31 0.27 9.47
C PRO A 27 10.05 -0.73 8.55
N ASP A 28 10.21 -1.97 9.00
CA ASP A 28 10.75 -3.05 8.16
C ASP A 28 9.80 -3.36 6.99
N VAL A 29 8.49 -3.29 7.24
CA VAL A 29 7.43 -3.51 6.26
C VAL A 29 6.34 -2.44 6.43
N GLN A 30 5.84 -1.88 5.33
CA GLN A 30 4.68 -0.99 5.36
C GLN A 30 3.57 -1.52 4.47
N LEU A 31 2.37 -1.68 5.05
CA LEU A 31 1.14 -2.01 4.34
C LEU A 31 0.47 -0.74 3.82
N ILE A 32 0.39 -0.59 2.50
CA ILE A 32 -0.35 0.48 1.85
C ILE A 32 -1.70 -0.09 1.41
N PHE A 33 -2.79 0.33 2.05
CA PHE A 33 -4.10 -0.30 1.87
C PHE A 33 -5.19 0.67 1.38
N ALA A 34 -5.86 0.30 0.29
CA ALA A 34 -7.04 1.00 -0.21
C ALA A 34 -8.33 0.31 0.25
N ARG A 35 -9.13 1.03 1.04
CA ARG A 35 -10.41 0.54 1.59
C ARG A 35 -11.49 0.33 0.51
N GLY A 36 -12.63 -0.24 0.89
CA GLY A 36 -13.79 -0.44 0.04
C GLY A 36 -14.74 0.75 -0.01
N THR A 37 -15.72 0.67 -0.92
CA THR A 37 -16.73 1.71 -1.11
C THR A 37 -17.51 2.02 0.17
N ALA A 38 -17.72 3.31 0.43
CA ALA A 38 -18.43 3.89 1.58
C ALA A 38 -17.79 3.61 2.95
N GLU A 39 -16.59 3.02 3.01
CA GLU A 39 -15.85 2.93 4.26
C GLU A 39 -15.33 4.31 4.69
N PRO A 40 -15.33 4.64 6.00
CA PRO A 40 -14.76 5.89 6.51
C PRO A 40 -13.24 5.95 6.30
N PRO A 41 -12.61 7.13 6.35
CA PRO A 41 -11.15 7.25 6.29
C PRO A 41 -10.44 6.33 7.29
N GLY A 42 -9.36 5.69 6.83
CA GLY A 42 -8.67 4.60 7.53
C GLY A 42 -8.39 3.41 6.60
N LEU A 43 -7.91 2.29 7.14
CA LEU A 43 -7.65 1.08 6.36
C LEU A 43 -8.96 0.37 5.93
N GLY A 44 -10.07 0.66 6.61
CA GLY A 44 -11.31 -0.09 6.47
C GLY A 44 -11.24 -1.43 7.20
N VAL A 45 -12.38 -2.10 7.31
CA VAL A 45 -12.55 -3.29 8.14
C VAL A 45 -11.63 -4.44 7.68
N VAL A 46 -11.48 -4.62 6.37
CA VAL A 46 -10.59 -5.65 5.80
C VAL A 46 -9.12 -5.28 5.96
N GLY A 47 -8.78 -4.00 5.79
CA GLY A 47 -7.41 -3.52 5.93
C GLY A 47 -6.93 -3.61 7.39
N ASP A 48 -7.78 -3.27 8.36
CA ASP A 48 -7.50 -3.42 9.78
C ASP A 48 -7.28 -4.89 10.16
N ALA A 49 -8.13 -5.80 9.64
CA ALA A 49 -7.99 -7.23 9.88
C ALA A 49 -6.68 -7.79 9.28
N LEU A 50 -6.31 -7.38 8.06
CA LEU A 50 -5.04 -7.75 7.45
C LEU A 50 -3.85 -7.20 8.26
N PHE A 51 -3.88 -5.94 8.65
CA PHE A 51 -2.81 -5.33 9.44
C PHE A 51 -2.61 -6.06 10.76
N ALA A 52 -3.69 -6.38 11.47
CA ALA A 52 -3.65 -7.18 12.70
C ALA A 52 -3.07 -8.59 12.46
N ALA A 53 -3.39 -9.22 11.32
CA ALA A 53 -2.85 -10.54 10.97
C ALA A 53 -1.36 -10.50 10.56
N LEU A 54 -0.87 -9.38 10.01
CA LEU A 54 0.54 -9.22 9.62
C LEU A 54 1.46 -9.15 10.83
N GLN A 55 1.04 -8.52 11.92
CA GLN A 55 1.86 -8.35 13.13
C GLN A 55 2.44 -9.68 13.65
N PRO A 56 1.63 -10.73 13.94
CA PRO A 56 2.19 -12.01 14.35
C PRO A 56 2.88 -12.77 13.19
N ALA A 57 2.45 -12.58 11.94
CA ALA A 57 3.01 -13.29 10.79
C ALA A 57 4.46 -12.87 10.46
N LEU A 58 4.86 -11.65 10.83
CA LEU A 58 6.17 -11.08 10.52
C LEU A 58 7.18 -11.18 11.66
N GLY A 59 6.81 -11.79 12.78
CA GLY A 59 7.69 -12.04 13.91
C GLY A 59 8.20 -10.73 14.54
N SER A 60 9.52 -10.55 14.58
CA SER A 60 10.15 -9.37 15.21
C SER A 60 10.26 -8.15 14.30
N ARG A 61 9.81 -8.23 13.04
CA ARG A 61 9.86 -7.11 12.10
C ARG A 61 8.81 -6.07 12.47
N SER A 62 9.22 -4.81 12.50
CA SER A 62 8.31 -3.69 12.66
C SER A 62 7.38 -3.56 11.44
N VAL A 63 6.09 -3.36 11.71
CA VAL A 63 5.07 -3.16 10.68
C VAL A 63 4.33 -1.87 10.94
N ASP A 64 4.16 -1.08 9.89
CA ASP A 64 3.32 0.11 9.88
C ASP A 64 2.32 0.05 8.71
N SER A 65 1.33 0.93 8.73
CA SER A 65 0.31 1.00 7.69
C SER A 65 0.10 2.41 7.17
N TYR A 66 -0.25 2.50 5.90
CA TYR A 66 -0.72 3.71 5.27
C TYR A 66 -2.12 3.46 4.71
N ALA A 67 -3.09 4.20 5.22
CA ALA A 67 -4.44 4.23 4.70
C ALA A 67 -4.50 5.16 3.48
N VAL A 68 -4.72 4.57 2.30
CA VAL A 68 -4.85 5.34 1.06
C VAL A 68 -5.95 6.38 1.20
N ASN A 69 -5.59 7.63 0.97
CA ASN A 69 -6.43 8.78 1.22
C ASN A 69 -7.20 9.17 -0.05
N TYR A 70 -8.40 8.63 -0.17
CA TYR A 70 -9.30 8.92 -1.28
C TYR A 70 -10.76 8.85 -0.81
N PRO A 71 -11.73 9.33 -1.62
CA PRO A 71 -13.13 9.40 -1.19
C PRO A 71 -13.78 8.05 -0.84
N ALA A 72 -13.31 6.95 -1.44
CA ALA A 72 -13.98 5.64 -1.39
C ALA A 72 -15.48 5.71 -1.71
N SER A 73 -15.87 6.58 -2.64
CA SER A 73 -17.28 6.90 -2.87
C SER A 73 -17.95 5.95 -3.88
N TYR A 74 -19.29 5.98 -3.96
CA TYR A 74 -20.02 5.27 -5.01
C TYR A 74 -19.74 5.82 -6.42
N ASN A 75 -19.18 7.02 -6.54
CA ASN A 75 -18.66 7.50 -7.82
C ASN A 75 -17.34 6.79 -8.12
N PHE A 76 -17.42 5.67 -8.83
CA PHE A 76 -16.27 4.81 -9.11
C PHE A 76 -15.14 5.50 -9.91
N LEU A 77 -15.42 6.64 -10.56
CA LEU A 77 -14.39 7.44 -11.23
C LEU A 77 -13.35 8.00 -10.25
N THR A 78 -13.71 8.21 -8.99
CA THR A 78 -12.78 8.66 -7.93
C THR A 78 -11.85 7.55 -7.45
N THR A 79 -11.97 6.33 -7.98
CA THR A 79 -11.03 5.23 -7.69
C THR A 79 -9.62 5.55 -8.18
N ALA A 80 -9.50 6.31 -9.28
CA ALA A 80 -8.22 6.80 -9.77
C ALA A 80 -7.49 7.67 -8.73
N ASP A 81 -8.22 8.41 -7.90
CA ASP A 81 -7.63 9.24 -6.84
C ASP A 81 -6.90 8.36 -5.80
N GLY A 82 -7.47 7.21 -5.44
CA GLY A 82 -6.82 6.25 -4.54
C GLY A 82 -5.58 5.61 -5.13
N ALA A 83 -5.59 5.30 -6.43
CA ALA A 83 -4.38 4.83 -7.10
C ALA A 83 -3.30 5.92 -7.15
N ASN A 84 -3.67 7.18 -7.46
CA ASN A 84 -2.72 8.29 -7.49
C ASN A 84 -2.11 8.55 -6.10
N ASP A 85 -2.93 8.60 -5.05
CA ASP A 85 -2.48 8.77 -3.66
C ASP A 85 -1.50 7.66 -3.24
N ALA A 86 -1.87 6.40 -3.50
CA ALA A 86 -0.99 5.27 -3.23
C ALA A 86 0.34 5.35 -4.02
N ARG A 87 0.32 5.74 -5.30
CA ARG A 87 1.54 5.95 -6.10
C ARG A 87 2.44 7.00 -5.45
N ASP A 88 1.86 8.13 -5.07
CA ASP A 88 2.63 9.26 -4.54
C ASP A 88 3.24 8.88 -3.18
N HIS A 89 2.52 8.15 -2.34
CA HIS A 89 3.05 7.59 -1.08
C HIS A 89 4.13 6.51 -1.31
N ILE A 90 3.98 5.65 -2.32
CA ILE A 90 5.04 4.68 -2.70
C ILE A 90 6.32 5.42 -3.09
N ALA A 91 6.21 6.46 -3.93
CA ALA A 91 7.37 7.27 -4.33
C ALA A 91 8.04 7.93 -3.12
N GLN A 92 7.23 8.51 -2.21
CA GLN A 92 7.73 9.07 -0.96
C GLN A 92 8.50 8.06 -0.12
N MET A 93 7.97 6.84 0.06
CA MET A 93 8.62 5.80 0.84
C MET A 93 9.90 5.28 0.20
N VAL A 94 9.94 5.20 -1.13
CA VAL A 94 11.16 4.82 -1.86
C VAL A 94 12.29 5.82 -1.62
N ASP A 95 11.97 7.11 -1.50
CA ASP A 95 12.95 8.17 -1.26
C ASP A 95 13.35 8.27 0.23
N GLN A 96 12.37 8.21 1.14
CA GLN A 96 12.60 8.45 2.57
C GLN A 96 13.02 7.19 3.33
N CYS A 97 12.52 6.03 2.90
CA CYS A 97 12.68 4.75 3.57
C CYS A 97 13.03 3.63 2.58
N PRO A 98 14.17 3.72 1.85
CA PRO A 98 14.50 2.81 0.75
C PRO A 98 14.69 1.34 1.17
N SER A 99 14.89 1.06 2.47
CA SER A 99 14.99 -0.28 3.03
C SER A 99 13.64 -0.89 3.42
N THR A 100 12.58 -0.08 3.57
CA THR A 100 11.24 -0.58 3.91
C THR A 100 10.70 -1.45 2.79
N ARG A 101 10.16 -2.61 3.16
CA ARG A 101 9.48 -3.51 2.22
C ARG A 101 8.03 -3.05 2.06
N LEU A 102 7.72 -2.48 0.91
CA LEU A 102 6.38 -1.98 0.61
C LEU A 102 5.49 -3.13 0.14
N VAL A 103 4.30 -3.24 0.72
CA VAL A 103 3.27 -4.20 0.31
C VAL A 103 1.97 -3.47 0.06
N LEU A 104 1.24 -3.87 -0.97
CA LEU A 104 -0.04 -3.26 -1.32
C LEU A 104 -1.19 -4.16 -0.89
N GLY A 105 -2.29 -3.56 -0.48
CA GLY A 105 -3.55 -4.24 -0.35
C GLY A 105 -4.74 -3.40 -0.79
N GLY A 106 -5.84 -4.07 -1.07
CA GLY A 106 -7.07 -3.36 -1.38
C GLY A 106 -8.29 -4.26 -1.32
N PHE A 107 -9.43 -3.67 -0.96
CA PHE A 107 -10.71 -4.37 -0.89
C PHE A 107 -11.70 -3.76 -1.88
N SER A 108 -12.38 -4.58 -2.69
CA SER A 108 -13.47 -4.15 -3.59
C SER A 108 -13.03 -3.00 -4.51
N GLN A 109 -13.54 -1.78 -4.31
CA GLN A 109 -13.07 -0.58 -5.03
C GLN A 109 -11.57 -0.29 -4.81
N GLY A 110 -11.04 -0.52 -3.61
CA GLY A 110 -9.61 -0.40 -3.35
C GLY A 110 -8.78 -1.45 -4.10
N ALA A 111 -9.30 -2.65 -4.29
CA ALA A 111 -8.66 -3.66 -5.15
C ALA A 111 -8.62 -3.20 -6.63
N ALA A 112 -9.62 -2.45 -7.08
CA ALA A 112 -9.61 -1.81 -8.38
C ALA A 112 -8.55 -0.71 -8.47
N ALA A 113 -8.33 0.10 -7.42
CA ALA A 113 -7.23 1.06 -7.38
C ALA A 113 -5.86 0.37 -7.50
N VAL A 114 -5.66 -0.73 -6.78
CA VAL A 114 -4.44 -1.56 -6.90
C VAL A 114 -4.29 -2.16 -8.31
N SER A 115 -5.40 -2.52 -8.96
CA SER A 115 -5.38 -3.01 -10.33
C SER A 115 -4.92 -1.94 -11.33
N MET A 116 -5.34 -0.68 -11.14
CA MET A 116 -4.83 0.44 -11.94
C MET A 116 -3.32 0.59 -11.78
N LEU A 117 -2.79 0.52 -10.55
CA LEU A 117 -1.34 0.56 -10.28
C LEU A 117 -0.57 -0.58 -10.96
N ALA A 118 -1.20 -1.74 -11.10
CA ALA A 118 -0.63 -2.89 -11.80
C ALA A 118 -0.67 -2.76 -13.34
N GLY A 119 -1.30 -1.71 -13.87
CA GLY A 119 -1.58 -1.56 -15.30
C GLY A 119 -2.71 -2.47 -15.81
N VAL A 120 -3.61 -2.88 -14.93
CA VAL A 120 -4.72 -3.79 -15.22
C VAL A 120 -6.05 -3.03 -15.17
N PRO A 121 -6.85 -3.01 -16.26
CA PRO A 121 -8.19 -2.43 -16.24
C PRO A 121 -9.10 -3.14 -15.22
N PRO A 122 -9.61 -2.45 -14.18
CA PRO A 122 -10.28 -3.12 -13.06
C PRO A 122 -11.59 -3.84 -13.41
N VAL A 123 -12.24 -3.43 -14.49
CA VAL A 123 -13.47 -4.03 -15.02
C VAL A 123 -13.27 -4.61 -16.43
N GLY A 124 -12.03 -5.01 -16.73
CA GLY A 124 -11.62 -5.39 -18.08
C GLY A 124 -11.77 -4.26 -19.09
N GLN A 125 -11.88 -4.60 -20.37
CA GLN A 125 -11.97 -3.64 -21.49
C GLN A 125 -13.38 -2.99 -21.65
N ARG A 126 -14.23 -3.06 -20.63
CA ARG A 126 -15.63 -2.61 -20.70
C ARG A 126 -15.79 -1.10 -20.86
N ILE A 127 -14.89 -0.32 -20.26
CA ILE A 127 -14.98 1.15 -20.18
C ILE A 127 -13.72 1.87 -20.71
N GLY A 128 -12.78 1.14 -21.30
CA GLY A 128 -11.48 1.68 -21.71
C GLY A 128 -10.71 2.28 -20.52
N ASN A 129 -10.12 3.46 -20.73
CA ASN A 129 -9.33 4.17 -19.70
C ASN A 129 -10.14 5.20 -18.91
N LEU A 130 -11.46 5.27 -19.09
CA LEU A 130 -12.29 6.26 -18.39
C LEU A 130 -12.30 5.98 -16.88
N GLY A 131 -11.84 6.95 -16.09
CA GLY A 131 -11.74 6.82 -14.64
C GLY A 131 -10.60 5.93 -14.15
N SER A 132 -9.62 5.61 -14.99
CA SER A 132 -8.42 4.84 -14.63
C SER A 132 -7.23 5.76 -14.36
N ALA A 133 -6.48 5.49 -13.29
CA ALA A 133 -5.18 6.11 -13.06
C ALA A 133 -4.09 5.46 -13.93
N PRO A 134 -2.97 6.17 -14.20
CA PRO A 134 -1.79 5.58 -14.78
C PRO A 134 -1.25 4.43 -13.92
N ALA A 135 -0.65 3.43 -14.58
CA ALA A 135 0.11 2.38 -13.90
C ALA A 135 1.31 2.98 -13.13
N LEU A 136 1.82 2.24 -12.15
CA LEU A 136 3.12 2.58 -11.56
C LEU A 136 4.21 2.53 -12.63
N ASP A 137 5.14 3.48 -12.56
CA ASP A 137 6.40 3.38 -13.28
C ASP A 137 7.10 2.07 -12.91
N PRO A 138 7.74 1.36 -13.86
CA PRO A 138 8.37 0.06 -13.57
C PRO A 138 9.35 0.08 -12.40
N ALA A 139 10.07 1.19 -12.20
CA ALA A 139 10.99 1.37 -11.09
C ALA A 139 10.28 1.35 -9.73
N LEU A 140 9.11 2.00 -9.61
CA LEU A 140 8.29 1.99 -8.41
C LEU A 140 7.55 0.66 -8.24
N ALA A 141 7.03 0.10 -9.32
CA ALA A 141 6.39 -1.21 -9.30
C ALA A 141 7.33 -2.27 -8.70
N ASN A 142 8.60 -2.30 -9.11
CA ASN A 142 9.62 -3.21 -8.59
C ASN A 142 9.96 -3.05 -7.10
N LYS A 143 9.55 -1.94 -6.46
CA LYS A 143 9.74 -1.71 -5.03
C LYS A 143 8.67 -2.39 -4.17
N ILE A 144 7.52 -2.69 -4.76
CA ILE A 144 6.47 -3.47 -4.10
C ILE A 144 6.95 -4.93 -3.98
N LYS A 145 6.77 -5.55 -2.82
CA LYS A 145 7.20 -6.92 -2.54
C LYS A 145 6.07 -7.92 -2.66
N ALA A 146 4.90 -7.58 -2.15
CA ALA A 146 3.72 -8.40 -2.18
C ALA A 146 2.46 -7.55 -2.38
N VAL A 147 1.41 -8.16 -2.94
CA VAL A 147 0.10 -7.55 -3.11
C VAL A 147 -0.97 -8.53 -2.64
N ALA A 148 -1.91 -8.08 -1.80
CA ALA A 148 -3.06 -8.88 -1.38
C ALA A 148 -4.36 -8.11 -1.60
N VAL A 149 -5.20 -8.59 -2.52
CA VAL A 149 -6.48 -7.95 -2.83
C VAL A 149 -7.66 -8.85 -2.49
N PHE A 150 -8.72 -8.24 -2.00
CA PHE A 150 -9.92 -8.92 -1.49
C PHE A 150 -11.14 -8.48 -2.32
N GLY A 151 -11.96 -9.43 -2.75
CA GLY A 151 -13.14 -9.13 -3.56
C GLY A 151 -12.80 -8.36 -4.84
N ASN A 152 -11.66 -8.66 -5.48
CA ASN A 152 -11.16 -7.92 -6.64
C ASN A 152 -12.12 -8.06 -7.84
N PRO A 153 -12.73 -6.95 -8.35
CA PRO A 153 -13.58 -7.00 -9.53
C PRO A 153 -12.89 -7.59 -10.76
N GLY A 154 -11.58 -7.40 -10.90
CA GLY A 154 -10.80 -7.89 -12.04
C GLY A 154 -10.86 -9.41 -12.23
N ASN A 155 -11.04 -10.17 -11.13
CA ASN A 155 -11.17 -11.63 -11.20
C ASN A 155 -12.38 -12.06 -12.05
N ARG A 156 -13.50 -11.32 -11.93
CA ARG A 156 -14.73 -11.56 -12.71
C ARG A 156 -14.54 -11.32 -14.21
N PHE A 157 -13.52 -10.54 -14.59
CA PHE A 157 -13.18 -10.22 -15.98
C PHE A 157 -11.96 -10.99 -16.48
N ASN A 158 -11.55 -12.06 -15.78
CA ASN A 158 -10.40 -12.88 -16.12
C ASN A 158 -9.08 -12.07 -16.16
N THR A 159 -8.96 -11.09 -15.28
CA THR A 159 -7.76 -10.28 -15.07
C THR A 159 -7.39 -10.19 -13.58
N PRO A 160 -7.24 -11.33 -12.85
CA PRO A 160 -6.77 -11.31 -11.47
C PRO A 160 -5.30 -10.84 -11.42
N LEU A 161 -4.92 -10.16 -10.33
CA LEU A 161 -3.56 -9.61 -10.19
C LEU A 161 -2.49 -10.67 -9.96
N SER A 162 -2.87 -11.81 -9.40
CA SER A 162 -2.02 -12.99 -9.22
C SER A 162 -1.38 -13.48 -10.52
N SER A 163 -2.02 -13.26 -11.68
CA SER A 163 -1.51 -13.65 -13.00
C SER A 163 -1.40 -12.52 -14.03
N THR A 164 -1.85 -11.30 -13.70
CA THR A 164 -1.94 -10.17 -14.64
C THR A 164 -1.23 -8.91 -14.13
N GLY A 165 -0.61 -8.16 -15.04
CA GLY A 165 -0.02 -6.86 -14.75
C GLY A 165 1.32 -6.93 -14.00
N ALA A 166 1.78 -5.76 -13.52
CA ALA A 166 3.11 -5.58 -12.94
C ALA A 166 3.37 -6.36 -11.63
N PHE A 167 2.32 -6.93 -11.02
CA PHE A 167 2.39 -7.64 -9.75
C PHE A 167 2.19 -9.16 -9.90
N SER A 168 2.05 -9.65 -11.12
CA SER A 168 1.95 -11.08 -11.42
C SER A 168 3.10 -11.87 -10.77
N GLY A 169 2.77 -13.01 -10.16
CA GLY A 169 3.72 -13.84 -9.41
C GLY A 169 4.05 -13.36 -7.99
N ARG A 170 3.55 -12.19 -7.57
CA ARG A 170 3.71 -11.65 -6.20
C ARG A 170 2.44 -10.95 -5.71
N ALA A 171 1.31 -11.35 -6.26
CA ALA A 171 -0.02 -10.93 -5.85
C ALA A 171 -0.88 -12.14 -5.51
N ILE A 172 -1.79 -11.98 -4.55
CA ILE A 172 -2.86 -12.92 -4.23
C ILE A 172 -4.22 -12.22 -4.35
N ASP A 173 -5.15 -12.86 -5.06
CA ASP A 173 -6.55 -12.44 -5.13
C ASP A 173 -7.38 -13.36 -4.23
N LEU A 174 -7.94 -12.80 -3.16
CA LEU A 174 -8.85 -13.48 -2.26
C LEU A 174 -10.28 -13.16 -2.69
N CYS A 175 -10.99 -14.18 -3.16
CA CYS A 175 -12.36 -14.07 -3.64
C CYS A 175 -13.22 -15.12 -2.93
N SER A 176 -14.13 -14.67 -2.08
CA SER A 176 -15.06 -15.52 -1.35
C SER A 176 -16.01 -16.21 -2.32
N GLU A 177 -16.36 -17.46 -2.02
CA GLU A 177 -17.31 -18.20 -2.84
C GLU A 177 -18.65 -17.46 -2.90
N GLY A 178 -19.21 -17.34 -4.10
CA GLY A 178 -20.50 -16.67 -4.31
C GLY A 178 -20.45 -15.14 -4.33
N ASP A 179 -19.31 -14.49 -4.05
CA ASP A 179 -19.16 -13.03 -4.10
C ASP A 179 -19.47 -12.49 -5.51
N PRO A 180 -20.53 -11.67 -5.68
CA PRO A 180 -20.95 -11.18 -7.00
C PRO A 180 -19.95 -10.22 -7.65
N VAL A 181 -19.01 -9.66 -6.90
CA VAL A 181 -18.02 -8.71 -7.42
C VAL A 181 -16.92 -9.43 -8.17
N CYS A 182 -16.38 -10.50 -7.59
CA CYS A 182 -15.21 -11.20 -8.13
C CYS A 182 -15.53 -12.58 -8.74
N VAL A 183 -16.72 -13.15 -8.50
CA VAL A 183 -17.17 -14.42 -9.09
C VAL A 183 -18.15 -14.17 -10.24
N VAL A 184 -17.91 -14.81 -11.39
CA VAL A 184 -18.87 -14.83 -12.50
C VAL A 184 -20.13 -15.59 -12.07
N GLY A 185 -21.27 -14.90 -12.03
CA GLY A 185 -22.54 -15.49 -11.61
C GLY A 185 -22.75 -15.54 -10.09
N GLY A 186 -21.82 -15.00 -9.29
CA GLY A 186 -22.00 -14.83 -7.85
C GLY A 186 -23.24 -13.98 -7.51
N ARG A 187 -23.86 -14.27 -6.37
CA ARG A 187 -25.11 -13.64 -5.90
C ARG A 187 -25.14 -13.37 -4.40
N ASP A 188 -24.12 -13.82 -3.68
CA ASP A 188 -24.04 -13.70 -2.22
C ASP A 188 -23.37 -12.37 -1.85
N ARG A 189 -24.18 -11.40 -1.44
CA ARG A 189 -23.64 -10.09 -1.03
C ARG A 189 -22.94 -10.15 0.31
N ASP A 190 -23.32 -11.07 1.19
CA ASP A 190 -22.69 -11.21 2.51
C ASP A 190 -21.27 -11.75 2.33
N ALA A 191 -21.06 -12.67 1.38
CA ALA A 191 -19.73 -13.13 0.98
C ALA A 191 -18.79 -12.00 0.55
N HIS A 192 -19.31 -10.90 -0.03
CA HIS A 192 -18.49 -9.73 -0.39
C HIS A 192 -18.04 -8.90 0.81
N HIS A 193 -18.72 -9.03 1.96
CA HIS A 193 -18.45 -8.25 3.17
C HIS A 193 -17.70 -9.05 4.26
N ASP A 194 -17.41 -10.33 4.02
CA ASP A 194 -16.86 -11.25 5.03
C ASP A 194 -15.32 -11.39 5.00
N TYR A 195 -14.61 -10.59 4.20
CA TYR A 195 -13.16 -10.72 4.04
C TYR A 195 -12.31 -10.38 5.28
N ALA A 196 -12.92 -9.80 6.33
CA ALA A 196 -12.25 -9.60 7.61
C ALA A 196 -12.30 -10.84 8.51
N ALA A 197 -13.13 -11.83 8.19
CA ALA A 197 -13.22 -13.09 8.90
C ALA A 197 -12.18 -14.10 8.39
N PRO A 198 -11.75 -15.06 9.22
CA PRO A 198 -10.98 -16.20 8.76
C PRO A 198 -11.67 -16.92 7.58
N PRO A 199 -10.90 -17.39 6.57
CA PRO A 199 -9.45 -17.51 6.58
C PRO A 199 -8.70 -16.32 5.97
N TYR A 200 -9.39 -15.30 5.44
CA TYR A 200 -8.83 -14.37 4.47
C TYR A 200 -7.67 -13.51 5.00
N PRO A 201 -7.75 -12.86 6.18
CA PRO A 201 -6.63 -12.06 6.68
C PRO A 201 -5.37 -12.89 6.92
N GLY A 202 -5.53 -14.11 7.44
CA GLY A 202 -4.43 -15.03 7.69
C GLY A 202 -3.76 -15.53 6.40
N GLN A 203 -4.56 -15.85 5.37
CA GLN A 203 -4.03 -16.24 4.06
C GLN A 203 -3.24 -15.10 3.40
N ALA A 204 -3.78 -13.89 3.40
CA ALA A 204 -3.07 -12.71 2.88
C ALA A 204 -1.79 -12.41 3.67
N ALA A 205 -1.86 -12.42 5.01
CA ALA A 205 -0.70 -12.17 5.86
C ALA A 205 0.40 -13.22 5.66
N GLY A 206 0.04 -14.50 5.58
CA GLY A 206 1.00 -15.58 5.31
C GLY A 206 1.66 -15.47 3.93
N PHE A 207 0.88 -15.12 2.90
CA PHE A 207 1.41 -14.87 1.56
C PHE A 207 2.41 -13.70 1.56
N ILE A 208 2.03 -12.57 2.18
CA ILE A 208 2.89 -11.40 2.30
C ILE A 208 4.18 -11.75 3.06
N ALA A 209 4.07 -12.41 4.22
CA ALA A 209 5.21 -12.78 5.06
C ALA A 209 6.22 -13.69 4.34
N GLY A 210 5.77 -14.52 3.38
CA GLY A 210 6.65 -15.35 2.56
C GLY A 210 7.47 -14.57 1.52
N LEU A 211 7.11 -13.33 1.22
CA LEU A 211 7.75 -12.48 0.20
C LEU A 211 8.54 -11.31 0.78
N VAL A 212 8.38 -11.04 2.08
CA VAL A 212 9.12 -9.99 2.80
C VAL A 212 10.11 -10.57 3.78
#